data_AF-A0A367K840-F1
#
_entry.id   AF-A0A367K840-F1
#
_cell.length_a   1.000
_cell.length_b   1.000
_cell.length_c   1.000
_cell.angle_alpha   90.00
_cell.angle_beta   90.00
_cell.angle_gamma   90.00
#
_symmetry.space_group_name_H-M   'P 1'
#
loop_
_entity.id
_entity.type
_entity.pdbx_description
1 polymer ?
#
loop_
_entity_poly.entity_id
_entity_poly.type
_entity_poly.pdbx_seq_one_letter_code
_entity_poly.pdbx_strand_id
1 'polypeptide(L)'
;MELDNCAALLIYLSSTEEKVCLVVVDYAALSTEPSDALTLVKNHKAIEYIFVERLKETGRYEVYRRVETLQSPDCLESFDCRDGIPHRPIKKRI
;
A
#
# COMPACT_ATOMS: atom_id res chain seq x y z
N MET A 1 -8.00 11.42 -22.98
CA MET A 1 -7.38 10.09 -22.89
C MET A 1 -6.91 9.96 -21.45
N GLU A 2 -7.79 9.46 -20.57
CA GLU A 2 -7.40 9.11 -19.21
C GLU A 2 -6.53 7.87 -19.32
N LEU A 3 -5.21 8.04 -19.25
CA LEU A 3 -4.34 6.93 -18.95
C LEU A 3 -4.75 6.48 -17.54
N ASP A 4 -5.20 5.23 -17.40
CA ASP A 4 -5.50 4.61 -16.12
C ASP A 4 -4.38 4.97 -15.12
N ASN A 5 -4.69 5.78 -14.09
CA ASN A 5 -3.67 6.45 -13.27
C ASN A 5 -2.71 5.46 -12.60
N CYS A 6 -3.16 4.22 -12.37
CA CYS A 6 -2.34 3.12 -11.88
C CYS A 6 -1.25 2.70 -12.89
N ALA A 7 -1.58 2.62 -14.17
CA ALA A 7 -0.63 2.29 -15.22
C ALA A 7 0.45 3.38 -15.35
N ALA A 8 0.07 4.65 -15.23
CA ALA A 8 1.01 5.77 -15.26
C ALA A 8 2.03 5.72 -14.12
N LEU A 9 1.59 5.40 -12.89
CA LEU A 9 2.48 5.22 -11.74
C LEU A 9 3.49 4.09 -11.98
N LEU A 10 3.03 2.93 -12.47
CA LEU A 10 3.91 1.78 -12.73
C LEU A 10 4.95 2.08 -13.83
N ILE A 11 4.55 2.80 -14.89
CA ILE A 11 5.46 3.25 -15.94
C ILE A 11 6.52 4.19 -15.36
N TYR A 12 6.12 5.16 -14.53
CA TYR A 12 7.04 6.07 -13.87
C TYR A 12 8.04 5.32 -12.97
N LEU A 13 7.54 4.43 -12.10
CA LEU A 13 8.37 3.63 -11.21
C LEU A 13 9.34 2.68 -11.94
N SER A 14 9.02 2.31 -13.18
CA SER A 14 9.86 1.45 -14.01
C SER A 14 10.93 2.21 -14.80
N SER A 15 10.74 3.51 -15.01
CA SER A 15 11.61 4.34 -15.87
C SER A 15 12.48 5.33 -15.09
N THR A 16 12.08 5.67 -13.86
CA THR A 16 12.83 6.63 -13.04
C THR A 16 14.08 6.01 -12.43
N GLU A 17 15.18 6.75 -12.45
CA GLU A 17 16.42 6.43 -11.72
C GLU A 17 16.45 7.09 -10.32
N GLU A 18 15.54 8.02 -10.08
CA GLU A 18 15.43 8.76 -8.82
C GLU A 18 14.81 7.90 -7.72
N LYS A 19 15.22 8.15 -6.48
CA LYS A 19 14.60 7.53 -5.31
C LYS A 19 13.19 8.07 -5.12
N VAL A 20 12.23 7.17 -5.00
CA VAL A 20 10.80 7.44 -4.83
C VAL A 20 10.37 7.14 -3.40
N CYS A 21 9.66 8.09 -2.83
CA CYS A 21 8.88 7.94 -1.61
C CYS A 21 7.40 7.85 -1.99
N LEU A 22 6.78 6.70 -1.76
CA LEU A 22 5.36 6.50 -2.03
C LEU A 22 4.56 6.86 -0.77
N VAL A 23 3.61 7.78 -0.88
CA VAL A 23 2.74 8.18 0.24
C VAL A 23 1.33 7.69 -0.07
N VAL A 24 0.74 6.89 0.82
CA VAL A 24 -0.60 6.30 0.67
C VAL A 24 -1.48 6.64 1.87
N VAL A 25 -2.78 6.85 1.61
CA VAL A 25 -3.74 7.38 2.60
C VAL A 25 -4.16 6.34 3.64
N ASP A 26 -4.11 5.06 3.28
CA ASP A 26 -4.30 3.90 4.15
C ASP A 26 -3.64 2.68 3.49
N TYR A 27 -3.70 1.51 4.14
CA TYR A 27 -3.16 0.26 3.59
C TYR A 27 -3.86 -0.15 2.29
N ALA A 28 -5.20 -0.14 2.30
CA ALA A 28 -6.03 -0.59 1.19
C ALA A 28 -5.89 0.28 -0.07
N ALA A 29 -5.45 1.52 0.06
CA ALA A 29 -5.12 2.42 -1.04
C ALA A 29 -3.92 1.93 -1.87
N LEU A 30 -3.07 1.07 -1.31
CA LEU A 30 -1.99 0.41 -2.02
C LEU A 30 -2.34 -1.03 -2.38
N SER A 31 -2.61 -1.87 -1.36
CA SER A 31 -3.10 -3.23 -1.50
C SER A 31 -3.62 -3.73 -0.15
N THR A 32 -4.50 -4.74 -0.18
CA THR A 32 -4.89 -5.48 1.03
C THR A 32 -4.16 -6.82 1.16
N GLU A 33 -3.24 -7.13 0.25
CA GLU A 33 -2.45 -8.36 0.24
C GLU A 33 -0.97 -7.98 0.50
N PRO A 34 -0.38 -8.38 1.65
CA PRO A 34 1.02 -8.05 1.96
C PRO A 34 2.02 -8.47 0.87
N SER A 35 1.72 -9.56 0.16
CA SER A 35 2.53 -10.07 -0.96
C SER A 35 2.57 -9.13 -2.16
N ASP A 36 1.50 -8.36 -2.42
CA ASP A 36 1.46 -7.38 -3.49
C ASP A 36 2.35 -6.18 -3.17
N ALA A 37 2.29 -5.68 -1.93
CA ALA A 37 3.16 -4.60 -1.46
C ALA A 37 4.64 -5.00 -1.55
N LEU A 38 4.96 -6.24 -1.16
CA LEU A 38 6.31 -6.78 -1.32
C LEU A 38 6.72 -6.87 -2.79
N THR A 39 5.83 -7.36 -3.67
CA THR A 39 6.08 -7.50 -5.10
C THR A 39 6.33 -6.15 -5.76
N LEU A 40 5.57 -5.13 -5.38
CA LEU A 40 5.77 -3.76 -5.83
C LEU A 40 7.18 -3.26 -5.47
N VAL A 41 7.61 -3.41 -4.21
CA VAL A 41 8.96 -3.00 -3.78
C VAL A 41 10.04 -3.81 -4.50
N LYS A 42 9.86 -5.12 -4.69
CA LYS A 42 10.82 -5.98 -5.41
C LYS A 42 11.00 -5.56 -6.86
N ASN A 43 9.90 -5.31 -7.57
CA ASN A 43 9.92 -5.03 -9.00
C ASN A 43 10.38 -3.59 -9.32
N HIS A 44 10.17 -2.65 -8.41
CA HIS A 44 10.50 -1.24 -8.63
C HIS A 44 11.60 -0.78 -7.67
N LYS A 45 12.86 -0.81 -8.16
CA LYS A 45 14.05 -0.46 -7.37
C LYS A 45 14.08 0.99 -6.90
N ALA A 46 13.40 1.87 -7.62
CA ALA A 46 13.26 3.28 -7.28
C ALA A 46 12.53 3.50 -5.96
N ILE A 47 11.62 2.59 -5.54
CA ILE A 47 10.91 2.72 -4.27
C ILE A 47 11.88 2.51 -3.11
N GLU A 48 12.13 3.59 -2.36
CA GLU A 48 12.97 3.60 -1.17
C GLU A 48 12.12 3.57 0.11
N TYR A 49 10.96 4.24 0.10
CA TYR A 49 10.05 4.35 1.22
C TYR A 49 8.59 4.19 0.79
N ILE A 50 7.80 3.56 1.65
CA ILE A 50 6.33 3.65 1.64
C ILE A 50 5.91 4.29 2.96
N PHE A 51 5.22 5.42 2.88
CA PHE A 51 4.56 6.08 4.00
C PHE A 51 3.08 5.78 3.95
N VAL A 52 2.56 5.17 5.01
CA VAL A 52 1.13 4.96 5.20
C VAL A 52 0.64 6.01 6.18
N GLU A 53 -0.19 6.93 5.68
CA GLU A 53 -0.87 7.91 6.52
C GLU A 53 -1.89 7.17 7.40
N ARG A 54 -1.74 7.24 8.72
CA ARG A 54 -2.75 6.72 9.66
C ARG A 54 -3.14 7.77 10.69
N LEU A 55 -2.98 9.04 10.36
CA LEU A 55 -3.18 10.16 11.27
C LEU A 55 -4.59 10.17 11.88
N LYS A 56 -5.62 9.83 11.10
CA LYS A 56 -7.01 9.79 11.59
C LYS A 56 -7.28 8.66 12.59
N GLU A 57 -6.57 7.54 12.45
CA GLU A 57 -6.81 6.32 13.24
C GLU A 57 -5.89 6.22 14.45
N THR A 58 -4.60 6.52 14.24
CA THR A 58 -3.54 6.28 15.23
C THR A 58 -2.79 7.56 15.61
N GLY A 59 -3.03 8.68 14.92
CA GLY A 59 -2.29 9.92 15.11
C GLY A 59 -0.85 9.86 14.60
N ARG A 60 -0.49 8.84 13.81
CA ARG A 60 0.88 8.61 13.32
C ARG A 60 0.90 8.25 11.84
N TYR A 61 2.09 8.33 11.25
CA TYR A 61 2.41 7.70 9.97
C TYR A 61 3.24 6.44 10.24
N GLU A 62 3.05 5.42 9.41
CA GLU A 62 3.88 4.21 9.40
C GLU A 62 4.84 4.29 8.21
N VAL A 63 6.10 3.88 8.40
CA VAL A 63 7.15 3.97 7.39
C VAL A 63 7.73 2.60 7.14
N TYR A 64 7.69 2.18 5.87
CA TYR A 64 8.31 0.96 5.40
C TYR A 64 9.49 1.32 4.51
N ARG A 65 10.70 0.99 4.95
CA ARG A 65 11.92 1.20 4.17
C ARG A 65 12.18 -0.01 3.29
N ARG A 66 12.62 0.21 2.05
CA ARG A 66 12.97 -0.86 1.11
C ARG A 66 13.82 -1.97 1.73
N VAL A 67 14.92 -1.58 2.40
CA VAL A 67 15.86 -2.55 3.00
C VAL A 67 15.17 -3.43 4.03
N GLU A 68 14.37 -2.83 4.90
CA GLU A 68 13.64 -3.53 5.96
C GLU A 68 12.56 -4.44 5.35
N THR A 69 11.79 -3.93 4.40
CA THR A 69 10.74 -4.69 3.70
C THR A 69 11.29 -5.90 2.94
N LEU A 70 12.49 -5.79 2.35
CA LEU A 70 13.11 -6.90 1.62
C LEU A 70 13.77 -7.93 2.56
N GLN A 71 14.23 -7.51 3.74
CA GLN A 71 14.87 -8.38 4.73
C GLN A 71 13.86 -9.06 5.66
N SER A 72 12.77 -8.38 5.98
CA SER A 72 11.74 -8.81 6.93
C SER A 72 10.35 -8.54 6.34
N PRO A 73 9.89 -9.35 5.38
CA PRO A 73 8.59 -9.16 4.74
C PRO A 73 7.40 -9.13 5.71
N ASP A 74 7.53 -9.76 6.87
CA ASP A 74 6.51 -9.82 7.92
C ASP A 74 6.13 -8.42 8.44
N CYS A 75 6.97 -7.39 8.23
CA CYS A 75 6.58 -6.02 8.57
C CYS A 75 5.35 -5.55 7.75
N LEU A 76 5.08 -6.16 6.60
CA LEU A 76 3.95 -5.82 5.74
C LEU A 76 2.63 -6.47 6.18
N GLU A 77 2.58 -7.25 7.27
CA GLU A 77 1.34 -7.86 7.76
C GLU A 77 0.21 -6.84 7.99
N SER A 78 0.53 -5.60 8.34
CA SER A 78 -0.47 -4.53 8.48
C SER A 78 -1.27 -4.24 7.19
N PHE A 79 -0.75 -4.63 6.02
CA PHE A 79 -1.50 -4.54 4.75
C PHE A 79 -2.63 -5.56 4.66
N ASP A 80 -2.62 -6.64 5.44
CA ASP A 80 -3.78 -7.52 5.60
C ASP A 80 -4.82 -6.88 6.52
N CYS A 81 -5.41 -5.78 6.05
CA CYS A 81 -6.35 -4.97 6.80
C CYS A 81 -7.81 -5.27 6.46
N ARG A 82 -8.09 -6.40 5.80
CA ARG A 82 -9.47 -6.85 5.55
C ARG A 82 -10.01 -7.54 6.80
N ASP A 83 -10.45 -6.75 7.75
CA ASP A 83 -11.39 -7.24 8.75
C ASP A 83 -12.61 -7.80 8.01
N GLY A 84 -12.95 -9.07 8.25
CA GLY A 84 -14.06 -9.75 7.59
C GLY A 84 -15.29 -8.85 7.63
N ILE A 85 -15.74 -8.41 6.45
CA ILE A 85 -16.83 -7.45 6.28
C ILE A 85 -17.95 -7.83 7.26
N PRO A 86 -18.26 -7.01 8.29
CA PRO A 86 -19.42 -7.30 9.10
C PRO A 86 -20.61 -7.21 8.14
N HIS A 87 -21.22 -8.36 7.85
CA HIS A 87 -22.37 -8.44 6.99
C HIS A 87 -23.36 -7.36 7.44
N ARG A 88 -23.67 -6.41 6.55
CA ARG A 88 -24.70 -5.41 6.81
C ARG A 88 -25.94 -6.19 7.25
N PRO A 89 -26.44 -6.05 8.48
CA PRO A 89 -27.59 -6.81 8.91
C PRO A 89 -28.73 -6.45 7.96
N ILE A 90 -29.26 -7.46 7.26
CA ILE A 90 -30.44 -7.30 6.42
C ILE A 90 -31.54 -6.86 7.37
N LYS A 91 -31.89 -5.57 7.33
CA LYS A 91 -33.09 -5.08 8.02
C LYS A 91 -34.27 -5.80 7.36
N LYS A 92 -34.81 -6.82 8.03
CA LYS A 92 -36.13 -7.36 7.68
C LYS A 92 -37.10 -6.19 7.82
N ARG A 93 -37.61 -5.73 6.68
CA ARG A 93 -38.72 -4.79 6.62
C ARG A 93 -39.91 -5.51 7.26
N ILE A 94 -40.37 -5.00 8.41
CA ILE A 94 -41.65 -5.37 9.02
C ILE A 94 -42.75 -4.66 8.24
#